data_AF-A0A829H2R8-F1
#
_entry.id   AF-A0A829H2R8-F1
#
_cell.length_a   1.000
_cell.length_b   1.000
_cell.length_c   1.000
_cell.angle_alpha   90.00
_cell.angle_beta   90.00
_cell.angle_gamma   90.00
#
_symmetry.space_group_name_H-M   'P 1'
#
loop_
_entity.id
_entity.type
_entity.pdbx_description
1 polymer ?
#
loop_
_entity_poly.entity_id
_entity_poly.type
_entity_poly.pdbx_seq_one_letter_code
_entity_poly.pdbx_strand_id
1 'polypeptide(L)' 'EYYYYDYEFTWVTKDGQKREVGYESGESANPTELQPGSYVKATVSEKRVIKGPEVVNKNAIPASVLSKLE' A
#
# COMPACT_ATOMS: atom_id res chain seq x y z
N GLU A 1 18.59 -18.33 3.70
CA GLU A 1 17.61 -18.04 2.63
C GLU A 1 17.02 -16.67 2.87
N TYR A 2 16.72 -15.93 1.81
CA TYR A 2 16.12 -14.60 1.89
C TYR A 2 14.73 -14.69 1.27
N TYR A 3 13.78 -14.02 1.90
CA TYR A 3 12.38 -14.03 1.48
C TYR A 3 11.89 -12.59 1.35
N TYR A 4 10.88 -12.42 0.50
CA TYR A 4 10.14 -11.19 0.35
C TYR A 4 8.67 -11.51 0.07
N TYR A 5 7.82 -10.51 0.21
CA TYR A 5 6.42 -10.56 -0.17
C TYR A 5 6.21 -9.69 -1.40
N ASP A 6 5.39 -10.18 -2.32
CA ASP A 6 4.88 -9.43 -3.46
C ASP A 6 3.40 -9.16 -3.24
N TYR A 7 3.01 -7.89 -3.42
CA TYR A 7 1.65 -7.42 -3.18
C TYR A 7 1.11 -6.73 -4.42
N GLU A 8 -0.13 -7.07 -4.77
CA GLU A 8 -0.95 -6.27 -5.67
C GLU A 8 -1.77 -5.27 -4.85
N PHE A 9 -1.76 -4.00 -5.27
CA PHE A 9 -2.48 -2.93 -4.59
C PHE A 9 -3.31 -2.08 -5.55
N THR A 10 -4.57 -1.87 -5.17
CA THR A 10 -5.39 -0.76 -5.66
C THR A 10 -5.18 0.46 -4.76
N TRP A 11 -4.52 1.48 -5.28
CA TRP A 11 -4.31 2.76 -4.61
C TRP A 11 -5.42 3.74 -4.96
N VAL A 12 -5.89 4.50 -3.96
CA VAL A 12 -6.69 5.71 -4.20
C VAL A 12 -5.87 6.92 -3.79
N THR A 13 -5.56 7.80 -4.73
CA THR A 13 -4.78 9.02 -4.48
C THR A 13 -5.63 10.08 -3.77
N LYS A 14 -5.00 11.15 -3.26
CA LYS A 14 -5.71 12.22 -2.53
C LYS A 14 -6.74 12.96 -3.39
N ASP A 15 -6.48 13.06 -4.69
CA ASP A 15 -7.41 13.57 -5.72
C ASP A 15 -8.42 12.50 -6.19
N GLY A 16 -8.32 11.29 -5.67
CA GLY A 16 -9.31 10.24 -5.82
C GLY A 16 -9.19 9.42 -7.10
N GLN A 17 -8.04 9.44 -7.77
CA GLN A 17 -7.72 8.56 -8.88
C GLN A 17 -7.35 7.17 -8.35
N LYS A 18 -7.69 6.13 -9.13
CA LYS A 18 -7.29 4.75 -8.84
C LYS A 18 -5.98 4.42 -9.58
N ARG A 19 -5.09 3.68 -8.94
CA ARG A 19 -3.88 3.11 -9.56
C ARG A 19 -3.68 1.67 -9.14
N GLU A 20 -3.36 0.81 -10.10
CA GLU A 20 -3.00 -0.59 -9.89
C GLU A 20 -1.48 -0.67 -9.97
N VAL A 21 -0.80 -0.66 -8.83
CA VAL A 21 0.67 -0.67 -8.77
C VAL A 21 1.11 -1.56 -7.62
N GLY A 22 1.84 -2.63 -7.95
CA GLY A 22 2.35 -3.57 -6.97
C GLY A 22 3.50 -3.04 -6.12
N TYR A 23 3.85 -3.81 -5.10
CA TYR A 23 4.97 -3.53 -4.19
C TYR A 23 5.63 -4.83 -3.74
N GLU A 24 6.96 -4.88 -3.85
CA GLU A 24 7.78 -5.94 -3.27
C GLU A 24 8.40 -5.44 -1.96
N SER A 25 8.27 -6.22 -0.89
CA SER A 25 8.96 -5.92 0.36
C SER A 25 10.47 -6.08 0.19
N GLY A 26 11.26 -5.43 1.06
CA GLY A 26 12.69 -5.70 1.11
C GLY A 26 12.99 -7.17 1.45
N GLU A 27 13.97 -7.76 0.77
CA GLU A 27 14.46 -9.10 1.06
C GLU A 27 15.07 -9.17 2.46
N SER A 28 14.65 -10.17 3.27
CA SER A 28 15.30 -10.46 4.54
C SER A 28 15.11 -11.92 4.95
N ALA A 29 15.84 -12.38 5.97
CA ALA A 29 15.64 -13.72 6.51
C ALA A 29 14.27 -13.90 7.19
N ASN A 30 13.64 -12.81 7.65
CA ASN A 30 12.36 -12.79 8.35
C ASN A 30 11.59 -11.51 7.96
N PRO A 31 11.07 -11.40 6.72
CA PRO A 31 10.37 -10.18 6.30
C PRO A 31 9.08 -10.01 7.10
N THR A 32 8.75 -8.76 7.43
CA THR A 32 7.49 -8.43 8.08
C THR A 32 6.39 -8.36 7.04
N GLU A 33 5.35 -9.18 7.19
CA GLU A 33 4.18 -9.13 6.33
C GLU A 33 3.28 -7.93 6.63
N LEU A 34 2.62 -7.40 5.60
CA LEU A 34 1.50 -6.50 5.77
C LEU A 34 0.26 -7.33 6.04
N GLN A 35 -0.49 -6.98 7.09
CA GLN A 35 -1.69 -7.73 7.44
C GLN A 35 -2.78 -7.57 6.39
N PRO A 36 -3.35 -8.66 5.83
CA PRO A 36 -4.48 -8.58 4.92
C PRO A 36 -5.65 -7.82 5.55
N GLY A 37 -6.29 -6.95 4.76
CA GLY A 37 -7.39 -6.10 5.22
C GLY A 37 -6.97 -4.87 6.02
N SER A 38 -5.67 -4.67 6.29
CA SER A 38 -5.15 -3.40 6.82
C SER A 38 -5.08 -2.33 5.73
N TYR A 39 -5.13 -1.06 6.14
CA TYR A 39 -4.91 0.06 5.23
C TYR A 39 -3.45 0.52 5.29
N VAL A 40 -2.91 0.88 4.15
CA VAL A 40 -1.54 1.42 4.03
C VAL A 40 -1.55 2.78 3.33
N LYS A 41 -0.54 3.60 3.64
CA LYS A 41 -0.20 4.81 2.87
C LYS A 41 1.13 4.63 2.17
N ALA A 42 1.24 5.20 0.98
CA ALA A 42 2.48 5.25 0.23
C ALA A 42 2.53 6.52 -0.63
N THR A 43 3.73 6.88 -1.07
CA THR A 43 3.90 7.79 -2.21
C THR A 43 3.99 6.95 -3.47
N VAL A 44 3.03 7.09 -4.38
CA VAL A 44 2.92 6.24 -5.57
C VAL A 44 2.97 7.11 -6.83
N SER A 45 3.78 6.72 -7.79
CA SER A 45 3.79 7.27 -9.15
C SER A 45 2.85 6.48 -10.06
N GLU A 46 2.75 6.83 -11.33
CA GLU A 46 2.02 6.00 -12.30
C GLU A 46 2.61 4.60 -12.48
N LYS A 47 3.91 4.41 -12.20
CA LYS A 47 4.63 3.17 -12.52
C LYS A 47 5.04 2.34 -11.30
N ARG A 48 5.20 2.97 -10.14
CA ARG A 48 5.79 2.32 -8.95
C ARG A 48 5.46 3.03 -7.65
N VAL A 49 5.55 2.30 -6.54
CA VAL A 49 5.68 2.86 -5.19
C VAL A 49 7.05 3.51 -5.05
N ILE A 50 7.08 4.78 -4.63
CA ILE A 50 8.31 5.57 -4.40
C ILE A 50 8.73 5.49 -2.92
N LYS A 51 7.76 5.47 -2.00
CA LYS A 51 8.00 5.40 -0.55
C LYS A 51 6.86 4.67 0.15
N GLY A 52 7.20 3.85 1.15
CA GLY A 52 6.26 3.00 1.88
C GLY A 52 6.23 1.58 1.29
N PRO A 53 5.14 0.83 1.51
CA PRO A 53 3.91 1.15 2.24
C PRO A 53 4.10 1.17 3.76
N GLU A 54 3.36 2.06 4.43
CA GLU A 54 3.29 2.14 5.89
C GLU A 54 1.84 1.91 6.34
N VAL A 55 1.64 1.03 7.33
CA VAL A 55 0.30 0.77 7.90
C VAL A 55 -0.28 2.06 8.50
N VAL A 56 -1.56 2.31 8.24
CA VAL A 56 -2.29 3.46 8.77
C VAL A 56 -3.61 3.04 9.41
N ASN A 57 -4.03 3.82 10.40
CA ASN A 57 -5.36 3.65 10.98
C ASN A 57 -6.43 4.13 9.98
N LYS A 58 -7.53 3.40 9.86
CA LYS A 58 -8.69 3.76 9.04
C LYS A 58 -9.16 5.20 9.28
N ASN A 59 -9.14 5.66 10.53
CA ASN A 59 -9.59 7.00 10.92
C ASN A 59 -8.67 8.13 10.44
N ALA A 60 -7.43 7.82 10.04
CA ALA A 60 -6.51 8.80 9.46
C ALA A 60 -6.69 8.95 7.94
N ILE A 61 -7.57 8.15 7.32
CA ILE A 61 -7.85 8.18 5.88
C ILE A 61 -8.98 9.19 5.62
N PRO A 62 -8.80 10.14 4.71
CA PRO A 62 -9.89 11.04 4.33
C PRO A 62 -11.12 10.25 3.88
N ALA A 63 -12.31 10.63 4.35
CA ALA A 63 -13.55 9.89 4.07
C ALA A 63 -13.82 9.71 2.56
N SER A 64 -13.46 10.71 1.74
CA SER A 64 -13.58 10.66 0.28
C SER A 64 -12.65 9.65 -0.41
N VAL A 65 -11.53 9.31 0.23
CA VAL A 65 -10.59 8.28 -0.22
C VAL A 65 -11.08 6.92 0.25
N LEU A 66 -11.45 6.82 1.53
CA LEU A 66 -11.94 5.59 2.15
C LEU A 66 -13.17 5.03 1.41
N SER A 67 -14.13 5.88 1.05
CA SER A 67 -15.34 5.46 0.33
C SER A 67 -15.09 4.92 -1.08
N LYS A 68 -13.89 5.10 -1.64
CA LYS A 68 -13.48 4.55 -2.95
C LYS A 68 -12.69 3.25 -2.84
N LEU A 69 -12.21 2.94 -1.63
CA LEU A 69 -11.51 1.70 -1.27
C LEU A 69 -12.49 0.60 -0.81
N GLU A 70 -13.65 0.98 -0.28
CA GLU A 70 -14.74 0.09 0.13
C GLU A 70 -15.77 -0.15 -0.98
#